data_AF-A0A6Z1X3K2-F1
#
_entry.id   AF-A0A6Z1X3K2-F1
#
_cell.length_a   1.000
_cell.length_b   1.000
_cell.length_c   1.000
_cell.angle_alpha   90.00
_cell.angle_beta   90.00
_cell.angle_gamma   90.00
#
_symmetry.space_group_name_H-M   'P 1'
#
loop_
_entity.id
_entity.type
_entity.pdbx_description
1 polymer ?
#
loop_
_entity_poly.entity_id
_entity_poly.type
_entity_poly.pdbx_seq_one_letter_code
_entity_poly.pdbx_strand_id
1 'polypeptide(L)' 'KKMHKPYKTPVPKKIIKFILGERAMTILDSQRAYPEKLMSNHFEFRFETLQEALDDLLD' A
#
# COMPACT_ATOMS: atom_id res chain seq x y z
N LYS A 1 8.80 -9.17 7.23
CA LYS A 1 9.80 -8.09 6.96
C LYS A 1 10.91 -8.64 6.03
N LYS A 2 10.59 -8.89 4.75
CA LYS A 2 11.49 -9.56 3.78
C LYS A 2 12.45 -8.63 3.02
N MET A 3 12.07 -7.37 2.77
CA MET A 3 12.98 -6.43 2.11
C MET A 3 14.12 -6.01 3.05
N HIS A 4 15.34 -6.41 2.73
CA HIS A 4 16.60 -5.98 3.38
C HIS A 4 17.04 -4.57 2.94
N LYS A 5 16.11 -3.69 2.56
CA LYS A 5 16.42 -2.35 2.08
C LYS A 5 16.10 -1.32 3.18
N PRO A 6 16.95 -0.31 3.43
CA PRO A 6 16.61 0.75 4.38
C PRO A 6 15.38 1.53 3.90
N TYR A 7 14.32 1.55 4.72
CA TYR A 7 13.04 2.23 4.40
C TYR A 7 12.56 3.17 5.51
N LYS A 8 13.37 3.40 6.56
CA LYS A 8 12.99 4.19 7.74
C LYS A 8 13.06 5.71 7.55
N THR A 9 13.48 6.19 6.39
CA THR A 9 13.58 7.63 6.09
C THR A 9 12.24 8.14 5.55
N PRO A 10 11.45 8.90 6.34
CA PRO A 10 10.20 9.44 5.85
C PRO A 10 10.48 10.48 4.75
N VAL A 11 9.79 10.35 3.62
CA VAL A 11 9.89 11.33 2.52
C VAL A 11 8.87 12.46 2.79
N PRO A 12 9.29 13.74 2.85
CA PRO A 12 8.38 14.86 3.06
C PRO A 12 7.33 15.00 1.95
N LYS A 13 6.10 15.32 2.35
CA LYS A 13 4.95 15.59 1.45
C LYS A 13 5.29 16.61 0.34
N LYS A 14 6.09 17.64 0.65
CA LYS A 14 6.52 18.68 -0.31
C LYS A 14 7.37 18.12 -1.45
N ILE A 15 8.24 17.16 -1.18
CA ILE A 15 9.10 16.54 -2.20
C ILE A 15 8.25 15.70 -3.15
N ILE A 16 7.30 14.92 -2.60
CA ILE A 16 6.37 14.11 -3.41
C ILE A 16 5.50 15.02 -4.30
N LYS A 17 4.97 16.13 -3.76
CA LYS A 17 4.23 17.13 -4.54
C LYS A 17 5.07 17.80 -5.62
N PHE A 18 6.35 18.07 -5.35
CA PHE A 18 7.24 18.69 -6.34
C PHE A 18 7.54 17.76 -7.51
N ILE A 19 7.76 16.47 -7.25
CA ILE A 19 8.08 15.47 -8.29
C ILE A 19 6.83 15.07 -9.10
N LEU A 20 5.69 14.85 -8.44
CA LEU A 20 4.48 14.32 -9.07
C LEU A 20 3.44 15.39 -9.44
N GLY A 21 3.66 16.65 -9.08
CA GLY A 21 2.70 17.75 -9.29
C GLY A 21 1.38 17.51 -8.57
N GLU A 22 0.27 17.85 -9.21
CA GLU A 22 -1.08 17.68 -8.64
C GLU A 22 -1.49 16.20 -8.49
N ARG A 23 -0.89 15.28 -9.27
CA ARG A 23 -1.13 13.83 -9.14
C ARG A 23 -0.61 13.25 -7.82
N ALA A 24 0.21 14.00 -7.08
CA ALA A 24 0.65 13.63 -5.75
C ALA A 24 -0.50 13.59 -4.74
N MET A 25 -1.59 14.34 -4.93
CA MET A 25 -2.70 14.36 -3.97
C MET A 25 -3.25 12.96 -3.73
N THR A 26 -3.54 12.19 -4.78
CA THR A 26 -4.09 10.83 -4.65
C THR A 26 -3.20 9.88 -3.86
N ILE A 27 -1.87 10.01 -3.95
CA ILE A 27 -0.92 9.19 -3.18
C ILE A 27 -0.82 9.68 -1.72
N LEU A 28 -0.95 10.99 -1.52
CA LEU A 28 -0.83 11.63 -0.21
C LEU A 28 -2.12 11.57 0.61
N ASP A 29 -3.22 11.23 -0.02
CA ASP A 29 -4.52 11.04 0.61
C ASP A 29 -4.67 9.58 1.04
N SER A 30 -4.77 9.37 2.35
CA SER A 30 -5.00 8.05 2.92
C SER A 30 -6.50 7.79 2.98
N GLN A 31 -6.96 6.71 2.36
CA GLN A 31 -8.34 6.24 2.45
C GLN A 31 -8.35 4.85 3.07
N ARG A 32 -9.22 4.64 4.07
CA ARG A 32 -9.46 3.33 4.66
C ARG A 32 -10.48 2.58 3.82
N ALA A 33 -10.02 1.75 2.89
CA ALA A 33 -10.88 0.86 2.11
C ALA A 33 -11.10 -0.46 2.87
N TYR A 34 -12.33 -0.72 3.33
CA TYR A 34 -12.71 -1.97 3.99
C TYR A 34 -13.55 -2.83 3.02
N PRO A 35 -13.19 -4.11 2.79
CA PRO A 35 -13.74 -4.91 1.69
C PRO A 35 -15.09 -5.58 2.02
N GLU A 36 -16.06 -4.86 2.58
CA GLU A 36 -17.36 -5.43 3.01
C GLU A 36 -18.07 -6.20 1.90
N LYS A 37 -18.18 -5.60 0.71
CA LYS A 37 -18.84 -6.24 -0.43
C LYS A 37 -18.17 -7.54 -0.86
N LEU A 38 -16.84 -7.60 -0.81
CA LEU A 38 -16.10 -8.81 -1.19
C LEU A 38 -16.36 -9.93 -0.17
N MET A 39 -16.33 -9.59 1.12
CA MET A 39 -16.65 -10.54 2.20
C MET A 39 -18.09 -11.04 2.11
N SER A 40 -19.07 -10.17 1.85
CA SER A 40 -20.47 -10.57 1.67
C SER A 40 -20.72 -11.46 0.46
N ASN A 41 -19.84 -11.42 -0.55
CA ASN A 41 -19.92 -12.25 -1.74
C ASN A 41 -19.06 -13.52 -1.64
N HIS A 42 -18.55 -13.86 -0.44
CA HIS A 42 -17.68 -15.03 -0.21
C HIS A 42 -16.44 -15.03 -1.13
N PHE A 43 -15.92 -13.84 -1.44
CA PHE A 43 -14.69 -13.73 -2.21
C PHE A 43 -13.51 -14.21 -1.36
N GLU A 44 -12.79 -15.21 -1.85
CA GLU A 44 -11.58 -15.73 -1.21
C GLU A 44 -10.36 -14.93 -1.68
N PHE A 45 -9.69 -14.25 -0.75
CA PHE A 45 -8.44 -13.57 -1.05
C PHE A 45 -7.33 -14.61 -1.17
N ARG A 46 -6.54 -14.54 -2.26
CA ARG A 46 -5.32 -15.35 -2.41
C ARG A 46 -4.34 -15.13 -1.25
N PHE A 47 -4.32 -13.92 -0.71
CA PHE A 47 -3.52 -13.51 0.43
C PHE A 47 -4.42 -12.73 1.38
N GLU A 48 -4.71 -13.28 2.55
CA GLU A 48 -5.58 -12.64 3.54
C GLU A 48 -4.84 -11.50 4.25
N THR A 49 -3.52 -11.61 4.32
CA THR A 49 -2.67 -10.63 4.99
C THR A 49 -1.68 -9.98 4.04
N LEU A 50 -1.33 -8.73 4.32
CA LEU A 50 -0.28 -8.03 3.59
C LEU A 50 1.06 -8.77 3.70
N GLN A 51 1.33 -9.44 4.81
CA GLN A 51 2.58 -10.16 5.01
C GLN A 51 2.69 -11.36 4.06
N GLU A 52 1.62 -12.13 3.87
CA GLU A 52 1.58 -13.23 2.89
C GLU A 52 1.83 -12.73 1.47
N ALA A 53 1.15 -11.65 1.06
CA ALA A 53 1.34 -11.06 -0.28
C ALA A 53 2.77 -10.53 -0.48
N LEU A 54 3.36 -9.92 0.55
CA LEU A 54 4.74 -9.46 0.51
C LEU A 54 5.74 -10.61 0.53
N ASP A 55 5.40 -11.72 1.18
CA ASP A 55 6.26 -12.89 1.23
C ASP A 55 6.32 -13.55 -0.16
N ASP A 56 5.18 -13.75 -0.82
CA ASP A 56 5.12 -14.26 -2.20
C ASP A 56 5.82 -13.34 -3.21
N LEU A 57 5.65 -12.02 -3.11
CA LEU A 57 6.24 -11.05 -4.05
C LEU A 57 7.78 -10.97 -3.97
N LEU A 58 8.35 -11.28 -2.80
CA LEU A 58 9.78 -11.09 -2.50
C LEU A 58 10.55 -12.42 -2.37
N ASP A 59 9.89 -13.55 -2.60
CA ASP A 59 10.55 -14.83 -2.87
C ASP A 59 11.25 -14.81 -4.24
#